data_AF-A0A6P0Y4T9-F1
#
_entry.id   AF-A0A6P0Y4T9-F1
#
_cell.length_a   1.000
_cell.length_b   1.000
_cell.length_c   1.000
_cell.angle_alpha   90.00
_cell.angle_beta   90.00
_cell.angle_gamma   90.00
#
_symmetry.space_group_name_H-M   'P 1'
#
loop_
_entity.id
_entity.type
_entity.pdbx_description
1 polymer ?
#
loop_
_entity_poly.entity_id
_entity_poly.type
_entity_poly.pdbx_seq_one_letter_code
_entity_poly.pdbx_strand_id
1 'polypeptide(L)' 'LPISRASVANVIKTYRNQRLLAVDDREWELLRRVAQTKKVTGDDGYQTLIRSMFVYEYQDELGPWFDINPLLKDAPELKI' A
#
# COMPACT_ATOMS: atom_id res chain seq x y z
N LEU A 1 -19.29 -24.21 -7.59
CA LEU A 1 -18.25 -24.74 -6.68
C LEU A 1 -17.75 -23.60 -5.81
N PRO A 2 -17.60 -23.77 -4.48
CA PRO A 2 -17.10 -22.70 -3.61
C PRO A 2 -15.62 -22.43 -3.85
N ILE A 3 -15.21 -21.18 -3.68
CA ILE A 3 -13.80 -20.77 -3.76
C ILE A 3 -13.09 -21.26 -2.50
N SER A 4 -12.04 -22.06 -2.65
CA SER A 4 -11.30 -22.59 -1.50
C SER A 4 -10.42 -21.53 -0.85
N ARG A 5 -10.22 -21.63 0.48
CA ARG A 5 -9.29 -20.74 1.22
C ARG A 5 -7.88 -20.76 0.64
N ALA A 6 -7.40 -21.93 0.23
CA ALA A 6 -6.07 -22.10 -0.36
C ALA A 6 -5.96 -21.36 -1.71
N SER A 7 -7.00 -21.44 -2.55
CA SER A 7 -7.05 -20.73 -3.83
C SER A 7 -7.03 -19.21 -3.63
N VAL A 8 -7.82 -18.70 -2.67
CA VAL A 8 -7.81 -17.26 -2.31
C VAL A 8 -6.43 -16.82 -1.83
N ALA A 9 -5.83 -17.57 -0.91
CA ALA A 9 -4.50 -17.25 -0.36
C ALA A 9 -3.42 -17.21 -1.45
N ASN A 10 -3.45 -18.15 -2.41
CA ASN A 10 -2.49 -18.19 -3.51
C ASN A 10 -2.63 -16.99 -4.46
N VAL A 11 -3.87 -16.58 -4.76
CA VAL A 11 -4.14 -15.40 -5.59
C VAL A 11 -3.66 -14.13 -4.88
N ILE A 12 -3.97 -13.97 -3.59
CA ILE A 12 -3.50 -12.83 -2.80
C ILE A 12 -1.97 -12.75 -2.79
N LYS A 13 -1.28 -13.88 -2.58
CA LYS A 13 0.19 -13.94 -2.57
C LYS A 13 0.78 -13.55 -3.93
N THR A 14 0.24 -14.11 -5.01
CA THR A 14 0.70 -13.81 -6.37
C THR A 14 0.53 -12.32 -6.68
N TYR A 15 -0.65 -11.78 -6.37
CA TYR A 15 -0.97 -10.38 -6.59
C TYR A 15 -0.06 -9.43 -5.78
N ARG A 16 0.19 -9.76 -4.50
CA ARG A 16 1.16 -9.03 -3.65
C ARG A 16 2.54 -9.02 -4.27
N ASN A 17 3.06 -10.18 -4.67
CA ASN A 17 4.42 -10.29 -5.21
C ASN A 17 4.61 -9.47 -6.50
N GLN A 18 3.63 -9.52 -7.40
CA GLN A 18 3.67 -8.74 -8.64
C GLN A 18 3.70 -7.24 -8.37
N ARG A 19 2.95 -6.76 -7.38
CA ARG A 19 2.94 -5.34 -7.02
C ARG A 19 4.21 -4.89 -6.31
N LEU A 20 4.78 -5.70 -5.42
CA LEU A 20 6.04 -5.37 -4.74
C LEU A 20 7.19 -5.16 -5.71
N LEU A 21 7.26 -5.97 -6.78
CA LEU A 21 8.29 -5.84 -7.83
C LEU A 21 8.19 -4.53 -8.64
N ALA A 22 7.03 -3.87 -8.60
CA ALA A 22 6.78 -2.65 -9.37
C ALA A 22 7.05 -1.36 -8.57
N VAL A 23 7.39 -1.47 -7.27
CA VAL A 23 7.65 -0.31 -6.41
C VAL A 23 9.11 0.13 -6.54
N ASP A 24 9.35 1.37 -6.95
CA ASP A 24 10.69 1.94 -7.04
C ASP A 24 11.20 2.51 -5.69
N ASP A 25 12.49 2.88 -5.63
CA ASP A 25 13.12 3.39 -4.40
C ASP A 25 12.49 4.70 -3.89
N ARG A 26 12.04 5.57 -4.81
CA ARG A 26 11.38 6.84 -4.46
C ARG A 26 9.99 6.56 -3.89
N GLU A 27 9.26 5.62 -4.46
CA GLU A 27 7.96 5.17 -3.97
C GLU A 27 8.08 4.52 -2.59
N TRP A 28 9.09 3.68 -2.36
CA TRP A 28 9.37 3.13 -1.03
C TRP A 28 9.64 4.20 0.02
N GLU A 29 10.38 5.25 -0.34
CA GLU A 29 10.61 6.39 0.55
C GLU A 29 9.32 7.13 0.88
N LEU A 30 8.45 7.35 -0.11
CA LEU A 30 7.14 7.95 0.14
C LEU A 30 6.26 7.05 1.03
N LEU A 31 6.27 5.74 0.81
CA LEU A 31 5.52 4.77 1.62
C LEU A 31 5.99 4.77 3.07
N ARG A 32 7.30 4.81 3.34
CA ARG A 32 7.82 4.94 4.70
C ARG A 32 7.32 6.21 5.40
N ARG A 33 7.26 7.34 4.68
CA ARG A 33 6.71 8.60 5.23
C ARG A 33 5.22 8.49 5.53
N VAL A 34 4.44 7.86 4.66
CA VAL A 34 3.00 7.63 4.90
C VAL A 34 2.81 6.72 6.12
N ALA A 35 3.59 5.65 6.26
CA ALA A 35 3.49 4.73 7.39
C ALA A 35 3.71 5.44 8.74
N GLN A 36 4.63 6.40 8.78
CA GLN A 36 4.95 7.18 9.98
C GLN A 36 3.96 8.33 10.24
N THR A 37 3.56 9.05 9.21
CA THR A 37 2.83 10.33 9.36
C THR A 37 1.34 10.22 9.13
N LYS A 38 0.88 9.12 8.51
CA LYS A 38 -0.49 8.91 8.00
C LYS A 38 -0.97 9.98 7.04
N LYS A 39 -0.02 10.67 6.38
CA LYS A 39 -0.27 11.77 5.45
C LYS A 39 0.42 11.50 4.12
N VAL A 40 -0.25 11.88 3.04
CA VAL A 40 0.35 11.99 1.71
C VAL A 40 0.52 13.47 1.42
N THR A 41 1.76 13.91 1.19
CA THR A 41 2.10 15.33 0.98
C THR A 41 2.56 15.59 -0.45
N GLY A 42 2.00 16.63 -1.08
CA GLY A 42 2.31 17.07 -2.44
C GLY A 42 1.53 16.33 -3.53
N ASP A 43 1.19 17.04 -4.61
CA ASP A 43 0.37 16.50 -5.71
C ASP A 43 1.01 15.29 -6.40
N ASP A 44 2.34 15.30 -6.57
CA ASP A 44 3.07 14.21 -7.20
C ASP A 44 3.02 12.92 -6.36
N GLY A 45 3.20 13.02 -5.05
CA GLY A 45 3.13 11.88 -4.14
C GLY A 45 1.70 11.32 -4.05
N TYR A 46 0.71 12.22 -4.11
CA TYR A 46 -0.70 11.86 -4.13
C TYR A 46 -1.07 11.07 -5.38
N GLN A 47 -0.77 11.60 -6.58
CA GLN A 47 -1.12 10.92 -7.81
C GLN A 47 -0.38 9.58 -7.96
N THR A 48 0.90 9.50 -7.61
CA THR A 48 1.68 8.26 -7.74
C THR A 48 1.17 7.18 -6.80
N LEU A 49 1.04 7.44 -5.49
CA LEU A 49 0.71 6.39 -4.53
C LEU A 49 -0.77 5.95 -4.59
N ILE A 50 -1.69 6.89 -4.87
CA ILE A 50 -3.12 6.60 -4.97
C ILE A 50 -3.40 5.81 -6.25
N ARG A 51 -2.87 6.22 -7.41
CA ARG A 51 -3.12 5.53 -8.70
C ARG A 51 -2.54 4.13 -8.72
N SER A 52 -1.38 3.93 -8.11
CA SER A 52 -0.76 2.60 -7.97
C SER A 52 -1.46 1.72 -6.92
N MET A 53 -2.41 2.30 -6.15
CA MET A 53 -3.08 1.67 -5.00
C MET A 53 -2.09 1.17 -3.93
N PHE A 54 -0.97 1.86 -3.76
CA PHE A 54 -0.01 1.52 -2.70
C PHE A 54 -0.45 2.06 -1.34
N VAL A 55 -1.29 3.09 -1.35
CA VAL A 55 -1.96 3.63 -0.17
C VAL A 55 -3.46 3.70 -0.41
N TYR A 56 -4.23 3.70 0.68
CA TYR A 56 -5.65 4.03 0.66
C TYR A 56 -5.92 5.25 1.52
N GLU A 57 -6.92 6.01 1.09
CA GLU A 57 -7.50 7.08 1.88
C GLU A 57 -8.60 6.50 2.78
N TYR A 58 -8.56 6.89 4.04
CA TYR A 58 -9.53 6.57 5.07
C TYR A 58 -10.09 7.88 5.60
N GLN A 59 -11.29 7.84 6.17
CA GLN A 59 -11.95 9.00 6.72
C GLN A 59 -12.50 8.69 8.10
N ASP A 60 -12.17 9.56 9.06
CA ASP A 60 -12.75 9.54 10.40
C ASP A 60 -13.19 10.95 10.83
N GLU A 61 -13.56 11.11 12.11
CA GLU A 61 -14.06 12.37 12.68
C GLU A 61 -13.03 13.52 12.62
N LEU A 62 -11.74 13.22 12.47
CA LEU A 62 -10.66 14.21 12.38
C LEU A 62 -10.29 14.57 10.94
N GLY A 63 -10.87 13.88 9.95
CA GLY A 63 -10.69 14.12 8.53
C GLY A 63 -10.03 12.95 7.78
N PRO A 64 -9.57 13.18 6.54
CA PRO A 64 -8.93 12.13 5.75
C PRO A 64 -7.53 11.82 6.27
N TRP A 65 -7.19 10.54 6.28
CA TRP A 65 -5.85 10.04 6.58
C TRP A 65 -5.51 8.87 5.65
N PHE A 66 -4.22 8.56 5.54
CA PHE A 66 -3.74 7.55 4.60
C PHE A 66 -3.03 6.42 5.32
N ASP A 67 -3.24 5.19 4.85
CA ASP A 67 -2.43 4.05 5.24
C ASP A 67 -1.93 3.26 4.06
N ILE A 68 -0.88 2.48 4.32
CA ILE A 68 -0.32 1.53 3.38
C ILE A 68 -1.37 0.47 3.06
N ASN A 69 -1.50 0.14 1.78
CA ASN A 69 -2.31 -0.98 1.33
C ASN A 69 -1.92 -2.23 2.12
N PRO A 70 -2.86 -2.96 2.75
CA PRO A 70 -2.57 -4.15 3.56
C PRO A 70 -1.71 -5.20 2.86
N LEU A 71 -1.75 -5.27 1.53
CA LEU A 71 -0.90 -6.17 0.74
C LEU A 71 0.59 -5.84 0.87
N LEU A 72 0.94 -4.59 1.12
CA LEU A 72 2.31 -4.10 1.25
C LEU A 72 2.74 -3.97 2.72
N LYS A 73 1.82 -4.05 3.68
CA LYS A 73 2.06 -3.73 5.09
C LYS A 73 3.19 -4.55 5.74
N ASP A 74 3.40 -5.79 5.28
CA ASP A 74 4.47 -6.65 5.78
C ASP A 74 5.71 -6.66 4.86
N ALA A 75 5.84 -5.68 3.95
CA ALA A 75 7.00 -5.58 3.08
C ALA A 75 8.27 -5.24 3.92
N PRO A 76 9.39 -5.96 3.72
CA PRO A 76 10.62 -5.71 4.48
C PRO A 76 11.15 -4.27 4.31
N GLU A 77 10.89 -3.64 3.17
CA GLU A 77 11.30 -2.27 2.82
C GLU A 77 10.65 -1.19 3.70
N LEU A 78 9.57 -1.54 4.42
CA LEU A 78 8.89 -0.67 5.38
C LEU A 78 9.46 -0.76 6.80
N LYS A 79 10.32 -1.75 7.07
CA LYS A 79 10.96 -1.88 8.38
C LYS A 79 12.08 -0.84 8.46
N ILE A 80 12.03 -0.01 9.51
CA ILE A 80 13.00 1.04 9.83
C ILE A 80 13.99 0.48 10.86
#